data_AF-A0A353B608-F1
#
_entry.id   AF-A0A353B608-F1
#
_cell.length_a   1.000
_cell.length_b   1.000
_cell.length_c   1.000
_cell.angle_alpha   90.00
_cell.angle_beta   90.00
_cell.angle_gamma   90.00
#
_symmetry.space_group_name_H-M   'P 1'
#
loop_
_entity.id
_entity.type
_entity.pdbx_description
1 polymer ?
#
loop_
_entity_poly.entity_id
_entity_poly.type
_entity_poly.pdbx_seq_one_letter_code
_entity_poly.pdbx_strand_id
1 'polypeptide(L)'
;MVTGFQCSTCGQVHDQLPMEFGAAAPALYDQIPEKEREHRCDLNDDLCVIDEEHFFIRGCLELPVVDNEENFIWGVWCSLSRESLKRCCEIWDQEGRESEPPFFGWLSTALPLYPSTLSLKTNVHTRPVGQRPFIELQPTDHPLSVEQQTGITMERVQEIAEALLHPRDIA
;
A
#
# COMPACT_ATOMS: atom_id res chain seq x y z
N MET A 1 18.32 -15.97 -2.08
CA MET A 1 17.49 -16.56 -3.16
C MET A 1 16.41 -17.37 -2.48
N VAL A 2 15.17 -16.88 -2.47
CA VAL A 2 14.05 -17.63 -1.90
C VAL A 2 13.80 -18.82 -2.82
N THR A 3 14.08 -20.01 -2.31
CA THR A 3 13.77 -21.29 -2.95
C THR A 3 12.26 -21.47 -3.01
N GLY A 4 11.75 -21.98 -4.13
CA GLY A 4 10.32 -22.04 -4.42
C GLY A 4 9.44 -22.62 -3.30
N PHE A 5 8.18 -22.17 -3.25
CA PHE A 5 7.21 -22.57 -2.23
C PHE A 5 6.14 -23.48 -2.83
N GLN A 6 5.65 -24.43 -2.04
CA GLN A 6 4.49 -25.23 -2.41
C GLN A 6 3.22 -24.47 -1.98
N CYS A 7 2.44 -24.02 -2.95
CA CYS A 7 1.19 -23.32 -2.69
C CYS A 7 0.14 -24.30 -2.14
N SER A 8 -0.38 -24.04 -0.94
CA SER A 8 -1.42 -24.85 -0.32
C SER A 8 -2.77 -24.75 -1.03
N THR A 9 -2.95 -23.73 -1.86
CA THR A 9 -4.22 -23.47 -2.56
C THR A 9 -4.29 -24.08 -3.96
N CYS A 10 -3.24 -23.97 -4.78
CA CYS A 10 -3.22 -24.56 -6.12
C CYS A 10 -2.48 -25.91 -6.20
N GLY A 11 -1.72 -26.28 -5.16
CA GLY A 11 -0.93 -27.51 -5.08
C GLY A 11 0.34 -27.51 -5.93
N GLN A 12 0.66 -26.42 -6.64
CA GLN A 12 1.87 -26.28 -7.45
C GLN A 12 3.04 -25.71 -6.65
N VAL A 13 4.26 -25.97 -7.13
CA VAL A 13 5.48 -25.30 -6.64
C VAL A 13 5.72 -24.07 -7.50
N HIS A 14 5.81 -22.90 -6.87
CA HIS A 14 6.13 -21.64 -7.53
C HIS A 14 7.60 -21.28 -7.30
N ASP A 15 8.28 -20.82 -8.34
CA ASP A 15 9.72 -20.54 -8.29
C ASP A 15 10.09 -19.37 -7.37
N GLN A 16 9.18 -18.39 -7.20
CA GLN A 16 9.40 -17.23 -6.34
C GLN A 16 8.10 -16.84 -5.63
N LEU A 17 8.23 -16.49 -4.35
CA LEU A 17 7.17 -15.90 -3.55
C LEU A 17 7.22 -14.36 -3.72
N PRO A 18 6.18 -13.70 -4.24
CA PRO A 18 6.20 -12.24 -4.37
C PRO A 18 6.26 -11.55 -3.01
N MET A 19 7.21 -10.62 -2.86
CA MET A 19 7.39 -9.82 -1.65
C MET A 19 6.68 -8.46 -1.72
N GLU A 20 5.99 -8.17 -2.82
CA GLU A 20 5.27 -6.92 -3.03
C GLU A 20 3.92 -7.19 -3.69
N PHE A 21 2.87 -6.56 -3.16
CA PHE A 21 1.54 -6.50 -3.76
C PHE A 21 0.98 -5.09 -3.59
N GLY A 22 0.09 -4.63 -4.47
CA GLY A 22 -0.50 -3.31 -4.31
C GLY A 22 -1.75 -3.07 -5.15
N ALA A 23 -2.53 -2.08 -4.74
CA ALA A 23 -3.71 -1.65 -5.47
C ALA A 23 -3.34 -0.68 -6.60
N ALA A 24 -4.01 -0.82 -7.74
CA ALA A 24 -3.81 0.06 -8.90
C ALA A 24 -4.33 1.49 -8.67
N ALA A 25 -5.31 1.66 -7.79
CA ALA A 25 -5.98 2.92 -7.51
C ALA A 25 -6.49 2.96 -6.04
N PRO A 26 -6.83 4.14 -5.49
CA PRO A 26 -7.49 4.24 -4.19
C PRO A 26 -8.91 3.66 -4.24
N ALA A 27 -9.41 3.17 -3.10
CA ALA A 27 -10.73 2.53 -3.01
C ALA A 27 -11.91 3.41 -3.42
N LEU A 28 -11.76 4.74 -3.39
CA LEU A 28 -12.77 5.67 -3.89
C LEU A 28 -12.87 5.64 -5.42
N TYR A 29 -11.75 5.45 -6.12
CA TYR A 29 -11.71 5.38 -7.58
C TYR A 29 -12.54 4.21 -8.12
N ASP A 30 -12.52 3.07 -7.42
CA ASP A 30 -13.29 1.89 -7.80
C ASP A 30 -14.80 2.07 -7.66
N GLN A 31 -15.24 3.04 -6.85
CA GLN A 31 -16.66 3.42 -6.69
C GLN A 31 -17.15 4.34 -7.81
N ILE A 32 -16.25 4.93 -8.59
CA ILE A 32 -16.59 5.77 -9.75
C ILE A 32 -16.90 4.85 -10.94
N PRO A 33 -18.07 5.02 -11.62
CA PRO A 33 -18.38 4.27 -12.83
C PRO A 33 -17.29 4.43 -13.89
N GLU A 34 -16.88 3.33 -14.54
CA GLU A 34 -15.74 3.34 -15.46
C GLU A 34 -15.82 4.43 -16.54
N LYS A 35 -17.01 4.60 -17.13
CA LYS A 35 -17.31 5.63 -18.14
C LYS A 35 -17.15 7.09 -17.66
N GLU A 36 -17.12 7.33 -16.35
CA GLU A 36 -17.00 8.66 -15.75
C GLU A 36 -15.57 8.96 -15.30
N ARG A 37 -14.70 7.94 -15.17
CA ARG A 37 -13.36 8.08 -14.58
C ARG A 37 -12.47 9.04 -15.36
N GLU A 38 -12.53 9.02 -16.69
CA GLU A 38 -11.73 9.92 -17.54
C GLU A 38 -12.06 11.41 -17.31
N HIS A 39 -13.29 11.72 -16.89
CA HIS A 39 -13.74 13.10 -16.67
C HIS A 39 -13.64 13.55 -15.22
N ARG A 40 -13.64 12.60 -14.28
CA ARG A 40 -13.69 12.87 -12.84
C ARG A 40 -12.38 12.60 -12.12
N CYS A 41 -11.50 11.80 -12.71
CA CYS A 41 -10.31 11.30 -12.04
C CYS A 41 -9.06 11.58 -12.85
N ASP A 42 -8.08 12.23 -12.23
CA ASP A 42 -6.70 12.29 -12.70
C ASP A 42 -5.89 11.25 -11.93
N LEU A 43 -5.68 10.06 -12.52
CA LEU A 43 -4.90 8.97 -11.92
C LEU A 43 -3.61 8.76 -12.71
N ASN A 44 -2.48 8.71 -12.01
CA ASN A 44 -1.20 8.24 -12.53
C ASN A 44 -0.56 7.25 -11.54
N ASP A 45 0.71 6.90 -11.76
CA ASP A 45 1.40 5.87 -10.97
C ASP A 45 1.56 6.20 -9.48
N ASP A 46 1.57 7.49 -9.12
CA ASP A 46 1.89 7.97 -7.77
C ASP A 46 0.80 8.85 -7.15
N LEU A 47 -0.08 9.44 -7.95
CA LEU A 47 -1.10 10.40 -7.53
C LEU A 47 -2.46 10.07 -8.12
N CYS A 48 -3.50 10.35 -7.34
CA CYS A 48 -4.88 10.31 -7.80
C CYS A 48 -5.64 11.52 -7.26
N VAL A 49 -6.31 12.25 -8.14
CA VAL A 49 -7.23 13.33 -7.78
C VAL A 49 -8.61 12.99 -8.31
N ILE A 50 -9.64 13.07 -7.48
CA ILE A 50 -11.03 12.78 -7.86
C ILE A 50 -11.89 14.01 -7.59
N ASP A 51 -12.62 14.44 -8.60
CA ASP A 51 -13.53 15.61 -8.61
C ASP A 51 -12.88 16.91 -8.12
N GLU A 52 -11.55 17.04 -8.26
CA GLU A 52 -10.76 18.14 -7.67
C GLU A 52 -10.94 18.32 -6.15
N GLU A 53 -11.49 17.32 -5.45
CA GLU A 53 -11.86 17.39 -4.03
C GLU A 53 -11.17 16.33 -3.18
N HIS A 54 -10.90 15.16 -3.74
CA HIS A 54 -10.23 14.07 -3.06
C HIS A 54 -8.82 13.86 -3.60
N PHE A 55 -7.84 13.81 -2.70
CA PHE A 55 -6.42 13.83 -3.03
C PHE A 55 -5.75 12.59 -2.45
N PHE A 56 -5.10 11.81 -3.30
CA PHE A 56 -4.44 10.58 -2.87
C PHE A 56 -3.01 10.52 -3.39
N ILE A 57 -2.16 9.91 -2.57
CA ILE A 57 -0.78 9.59 -2.89
C ILE A 57 -0.54 8.10 -2.69
N ARG A 58 0.18 7.47 -3.61
CA ARG A 58 0.63 6.09 -3.50
C ARG A 58 1.93 6.03 -2.71
N GLY A 59 2.07 5.01 -1.86
CA GLY A 59 3.28 4.76 -1.11
C GLY A 59 3.43 3.30 -0.72
N CYS A 60 4.54 3.02 -0.03
CA CYS A 60 4.90 1.69 0.44
C CYS A 60 4.62 1.57 1.93
N LEU A 61 3.70 0.67 2.30
CA LEU A 61 3.54 0.18 3.66
C LEU A 61 4.38 -1.09 3.79
N GLU A 62 5.45 -1.00 4.55
CA GLU A 62 6.44 -2.08 4.67
C GLU A 62 6.22 -2.85 5.97
N LEU A 63 6.18 -4.18 5.87
CA LEU A 63 6.12 -5.11 6.99
C LEU A 63 7.50 -5.80 7.11
N PRO A 64 8.22 -5.61 8.22
CA PRO A 64 9.46 -6.34 8.46
C PRO A 64 9.22 -7.85 8.44
N VAL A 65 10.06 -8.62 7.77
CA VAL A 65 9.96 -10.09 7.79
C VAL A 65 11.01 -10.63 8.74
N VAL A 66 10.61 -11.16 9.90
CA VAL A 66 11.53 -11.43 11.01
C VAL A 66 12.54 -12.56 10.73
N ASP A 67 12.25 -13.40 9.76
CA ASP A 67 13.06 -14.54 9.30
C ASP A 67 13.59 -14.35 7.86
N ASN A 68 13.59 -13.11 7.35
CA ASN A 68 14.18 -12.72 6.06
C ASN A 68 14.85 -11.33 6.16
N GLU A 69 15.78 -11.00 5.27
CA GLU A 69 16.39 -9.66 5.23
C GLU A 69 15.52 -8.64 4.48
N GLU A 70 14.61 -9.11 3.62
CA GLU A 70 13.73 -8.27 2.81
C GLU A 70 12.41 -7.99 3.54
N ASN A 71 11.91 -6.75 3.43
CA ASN A 71 10.55 -6.40 3.89
C ASN A 71 9.51 -6.91 2.89
N PHE A 72 8.33 -7.27 3.39
CA PHE A 72 7.15 -7.42 2.56
C PHE A 72 6.50 -6.04 2.34
N ILE A 73 6.08 -5.75 1.12
CA ILE A 73 5.59 -4.42 0.72
C ILE A 73 4.12 -4.49 0.30
N TRP A 74 3.29 -3.68 0.95
CA TRP A 74 1.98 -3.28 0.45
C TRP A 74 2.08 -1.92 -0.26
N GLY A 75 1.89 -1.91 -1.58
CA GLY A 75 1.66 -0.71 -2.36
C GLY A 75 0.25 -0.18 -2.13
N VAL A 76 0.13 0.87 -1.32
CA VAL A 76 -1.16 1.41 -0.85
C VAL A 76 -1.33 2.88 -1.24
N TRP A 77 -2.58 3.33 -1.21
CA TRP A 77 -2.98 4.70 -1.41
C TRP A 77 -3.41 5.31 -0.08
N CYS A 78 -2.99 6.54 0.19
CA CYS A 78 -3.42 7.33 1.34
C CYS A 78 -4.07 8.62 0.86
N SER A 79 -5.18 9.00 1.49
CA SER A 79 -5.76 10.33 1.28
C SER A 79 -4.96 11.37 2.06
N LEU A 80 -4.77 12.53 1.45
CA LEU A 80 -4.15 13.71 2.04
C LEU A 80 -5.11 14.89 1.98
N SER A 81 -4.86 15.93 2.78
CA SER A 81 -5.48 17.22 2.51
C SER A 81 -4.95 17.81 1.20
N ARG A 82 -5.69 18.77 0.63
CA ARG A 82 -5.24 19.52 -0.55
C ARG A 82 -3.87 20.16 -0.31
N GLU A 83 -3.69 20.76 0.86
CA GLU A 83 -2.46 21.46 1.24
C GLU A 83 -1.29 20.49 1.34
N SER A 84 -1.49 19.31 1.94
CA SER A 84 -0.47 18.28 2.05
C SER A 84 -0.08 17.71 0.69
N LEU A 85 -1.05 17.36 -0.17
CA LEU A 85 -0.74 16.88 -1.51
C LEU A 85 0.01 17.94 -2.31
N LYS A 86 -0.45 19.19 -2.27
CA LYS A 86 0.23 20.32 -2.93
C LYS A 86 1.67 20.44 -2.46
N ARG A 87 1.91 20.39 -1.14
CA ARG A 87 3.27 20.44 -0.59
C ARG A 87 4.12 19.26 -1.07
N CYS A 88 3.57 18.05 -1.08
CA CYS A 88 4.26 16.86 -1.63
C CYS A 88 4.68 17.07 -3.08
N CYS A 89 3.82 17.66 -3.92
CA CYS A 89 4.13 17.95 -5.32
C CYS A 89 5.19 19.05 -5.46
N GLU A 90 5.15 20.10 -4.63
CA GLU A 90 6.14 21.19 -4.66
C GLU A 90 7.56 20.71 -4.38
N ILE A 91 7.72 19.72 -3.49
CA ILE A 91 9.02 19.17 -3.11
C ILE A 91 9.36 17.86 -3.84
N TRP A 92 8.57 17.47 -4.86
CA TRP A 92 8.66 16.12 -5.43
C TRP A 92 10.06 15.76 -5.92
N ASP A 93 10.70 16.67 -6.65
CA ASP A 93 12.05 16.51 -7.19
C ASP A 93 13.11 17.26 -6.37
N GLN A 94 12.76 17.72 -5.16
CA GLN A 94 13.68 18.44 -4.29
C GLN A 94 14.59 17.45 -3.54
N GLU A 95 15.90 17.59 -3.70
CA GLU A 95 16.88 16.86 -2.87
C GLU A 95 16.67 17.19 -1.39
N GLY A 96 16.74 16.17 -0.54
CA GLY A 96 16.48 16.31 0.89
C GLY A 96 14.99 16.34 1.26
N ARG A 97 14.06 16.04 0.34
CA ARG A 97 12.61 15.99 0.63
C ARG A 97 12.25 15.01 1.74
N GLU A 98 13.08 14.01 2.02
CA GLU A 98 12.95 13.06 3.14
C GLU A 98 13.09 13.71 4.52
N SER A 99 13.57 14.96 4.59
CA SER A 99 13.61 15.74 5.84
C SER A 99 12.30 16.49 6.13
N GLU A 100 11.35 16.49 5.18
CA GLU A 100 10.03 17.09 5.38
C GLU A 100 9.29 16.33 6.50
N PRO A 101 8.61 17.03 7.43
CA PRO A 101 7.75 16.38 8.40
C PRO A 101 6.68 15.50 7.70
N PRO A 102 6.30 14.36 8.29
CA PRO A 102 5.31 13.51 7.67
C PRO A 102 3.95 14.19 7.54
N PHE A 103 3.26 13.87 6.45
CA PHE A 103 1.91 14.33 6.20
C PHE A 103 0.91 13.38 6.84
N PHE A 104 0.00 13.90 7.65
CA PHE A 104 -1.11 13.10 8.14
C PHE A 104 -2.02 12.70 6.97
N GLY A 105 -2.48 11.45 6.99
CA GLY A 105 -3.42 10.94 6.00
C GLY A 105 -4.29 9.81 6.51
N TRP A 106 -5.11 9.27 5.61
CA TRP A 106 -5.94 8.11 5.87
C TRP A 106 -5.73 7.03 4.81
N LEU A 107 -5.46 5.81 5.24
CA LEU A 107 -5.31 4.66 4.36
C LEU A 107 -6.59 4.48 3.54
N SER A 108 -6.41 4.46 2.22
CA SER A 108 -7.47 4.45 1.21
C SER A 108 -7.35 3.22 0.31
N THR A 109 -6.81 2.13 0.86
CA THR A 109 -6.69 0.84 0.19
C THR A 109 -7.28 -0.23 1.10
N ALA A 110 -8.20 -1.03 0.55
CA ALA A 110 -8.74 -2.21 1.21
C ALA A 110 -7.76 -3.37 1.00
N LEU A 111 -7.04 -3.77 2.04
CA LEU A 111 -6.14 -4.91 1.98
C LEU A 111 -6.88 -6.19 2.38
N PRO A 112 -6.76 -7.27 1.61
CA PRO A 112 -7.37 -8.54 1.96
C PRO A 112 -6.67 -9.15 3.18
N LEU A 113 -7.31 -10.14 3.80
CA LEU A 113 -6.82 -10.84 5.01
C LEU A 113 -6.72 -10.01 6.29
N TYR A 114 -7.15 -8.74 6.24
CA TYR A 114 -7.27 -7.88 7.42
C TYR A 114 -8.74 -7.50 7.64
N PRO A 115 -9.11 -7.08 8.87
CA PRO A 115 -10.28 -6.22 9.06
C PRO A 115 -10.19 -4.98 8.18
N SER A 116 -11.28 -4.23 8.06
CA SER A 116 -11.31 -3.02 7.24
C SER A 116 -10.11 -2.11 7.50
N THR A 117 -9.26 -1.97 6.48
CA THR A 117 -8.07 -1.11 6.51
C THR A 117 -8.36 0.32 6.06
N LEU A 118 -9.54 0.56 5.48
CA LEU A 118 -9.96 1.90 5.09
C LEU A 118 -10.04 2.80 6.33
N SER A 119 -9.56 4.03 6.18
CA SER A 119 -9.55 5.05 7.22
C SER A 119 -8.71 4.70 8.45
N LEU A 120 -7.71 3.82 8.32
CA LEU A 120 -6.61 3.79 9.29
C LEU A 120 -5.79 5.07 9.17
N LYS A 121 -5.41 5.65 10.31
CA LYS A 121 -4.60 6.88 10.35
C LYS A 121 -3.17 6.59 9.92
N THR A 122 -2.62 7.44 9.07
CA THR A 122 -1.27 7.29 8.53
C THR A 122 -0.44 8.54 8.72
N ASN A 123 0.88 8.35 8.80
CA ASN A 123 1.90 9.36 8.56
C ASN A 123 2.57 8.99 7.23
N VAL A 124 2.50 9.89 6.25
CA VAL A 124 3.12 9.72 4.93
C VAL A 124 4.47 10.42 4.95
N HIS A 125 5.54 9.64 4.94
CA HIS A 125 6.91 10.12 4.97
C HIS A 125 7.46 10.17 3.56
N THR A 126 7.86 11.35 3.10
CA THR A 126 8.63 11.47 1.86
C THR A 126 9.97 10.75 2.00
N ARG A 127 10.47 10.25 0.88
CA ARG A 127 11.76 9.55 0.78
C ARG A 127 12.66 10.25 -0.24
N PRO A 128 13.96 9.91 -0.33
CA PRO A 128 14.84 10.48 -1.34
C PRO A 128 14.22 10.44 -2.75
N VAL A 129 14.59 11.40 -3.59
CA VAL A 129 14.05 11.54 -4.96
C VAL A 129 14.16 10.21 -5.71
N GLY A 130 13.08 9.84 -6.41
CA GLY A 130 12.94 8.55 -7.10
C GLY A 130 12.41 7.41 -6.23
N GLN A 131 12.26 7.60 -4.92
CA GLN A 131 11.62 6.63 -4.04
C GLN A 131 10.19 7.05 -3.69
N ARG A 132 9.28 6.07 -3.71
CA ARG A 132 7.92 6.25 -3.23
C ARG A 132 7.89 6.58 -1.73
N PRO A 133 6.90 7.36 -1.25
CA PRO A 133 6.72 7.63 0.17
C PRO A 133 6.60 6.35 1.00
N PHE A 134 7.09 6.41 2.24
CA PHE A 134 6.82 5.40 3.26
C PHE A 134 5.52 5.71 3.98
N ILE A 135 4.68 4.68 4.14
CA ILE A 135 3.40 4.78 4.82
C ILE A 135 3.53 4.13 6.19
N GLU A 136 3.54 4.95 7.22
CA GLU A 136 3.50 4.51 8.62
C GLU A 136 2.07 4.58 9.13
N LEU A 137 1.54 3.47 9.65
CA LEU A 137 0.29 3.46 10.39
C LEU A 137 0.50 3.99 11.79
N GLN A 138 -0.44 4.82 12.27
CA GLN A 138 -0.43 5.18 13.68
C GLN A 138 -0.68 3.93 14.54
N PRO A 139 0.02 3.77 15.68
CA PRO A 139 -0.12 2.59 16.52
C PRO A 139 -1.55 2.36 17.02
N THR A 140 -2.11 1.20 16.69
CA THR A 140 -3.41 0.71 17.14
C THR A 140 -3.38 -0.80 17.30
N ASP A 141 -4.44 -1.38 17.88
CA ASP A 141 -4.61 -2.84 17.96
C ASP A 141 -5.05 -3.47 16.62
N HIS A 142 -5.13 -2.68 15.54
CA HIS A 142 -5.45 -3.22 14.22
C HIS A 142 -4.33 -4.17 13.75
N PRO A 143 -4.63 -5.40 13.27
CA PRO A 143 -3.59 -6.38 12.97
C PRO A 143 -2.51 -5.89 11.99
N LEU A 144 -2.89 -5.16 10.95
CA LEU A 144 -1.91 -4.53 10.03
C LEU A 144 -0.97 -3.53 10.72
N SER A 145 -1.47 -2.75 11.69
CA SER A 145 -0.64 -1.82 12.47
C SER A 145 0.31 -2.57 13.40
N VAL A 146 -0.14 -3.69 13.97
CA VAL A 146 0.69 -4.54 14.82
C VAL A 146 1.79 -5.20 13.97
N GLU A 147 1.42 -5.83 12.87
CA GLU A 147 2.35 -6.48 11.93
C GLU A 147 3.38 -5.50 11.36
N GLN A 148 3.02 -4.24 11.10
CA GLN A 148 3.99 -3.23 10.66
C GLN A 148 5.06 -2.93 11.72
N GLN A 149 4.70 -3.02 13.00
CA GLN A 149 5.62 -2.72 14.11
C GLN A 149 6.43 -3.94 14.56
N THR A 150 5.79 -5.10 14.62
CA THR A 150 6.38 -6.33 15.16
C THR A 150 6.98 -7.23 14.08
N GLY A 151 6.66 -6.95 12.81
CA GLY A 151 6.99 -7.79 11.68
C GLY A 151 6.06 -8.99 11.52
N ILE A 152 6.27 -9.71 10.42
CA ILE A 152 5.61 -10.94 10.01
C ILE A 152 6.66 -12.02 9.71
N THR A 153 6.25 -13.27 9.54
CA THR A 153 7.13 -14.36 9.10
C THR A 153 7.00 -14.61 7.59
N MET A 154 7.95 -15.33 6.99
CA MET A 154 7.82 -15.81 5.62
C MET A 154 6.60 -16.71 5.41
N GLU A 155 6.17 -17.45 6.45
CA GLU A 155 4.92 -18.21 6.43
C GLU A 155 3.72 -17.28 6.24
N ARG A 156 3.67 -16.16 6.96
CA ARG A 156 2.62 -15.14 6.80
C ARG A 156 2.66 -14.47 5.42
N VAL A 157 3.84 -14.25 4.85
CA VAL A 157 3.98 -13.78 3.46
C VAL A 157 3.38 -14.80 2.48
N GLN A 158 3.63 -16.09 2.70
CA GLN A 158 3.06 -17.15 1.88
C GLN A 158 1.54 -17.18 1.97
N GLU A 159 0.96 -17.08 3.18
CA GLU A 159 -0.50 -16.98 3.35
C GLU A 159 -1.11 -15.82 2.54
N ILE A 160 -0.44 -14.65 2.55
CA ILE A 160 -0.88 -13.47 1.80
C ILE A 160 -0.83 -13.75 0.29
N ALA A 161 0.29 -14.27 -0.22
CA ALA A 161 0.46 -14.53 -1.63
C ALA A 161 -0.54 -15.58 -2.16
N GLU A 162 -0.78 -16.64 -1.39
CA GLU A 162 -1.74 -17.68 -1.76
C GLU A 162 -3.16 -17.12 -1.85
N ALA A 163 -3.58 -16.30 -0.87
CA ALA A 163 -4.92 -15.71 -0.88
C ALA A 163 -5.15 -14.76 -2.06
N LEU A 164 -4.10 -14.06 -2.50
CA LEU A 164 -4.18 -13.09 -3.59
C LEU A 164 -4.09 -13.71 -4.98
N LEU A 165 -3.17 -14.65 -5.16
CA LEU A 165 -2.90 -15.25 -6.48
C LEU A 165 -3.81 -16.43 -6.78
N HIS A 166 -4.30 -17.10 -5.74
CA HIS A 166 -5.15 -18.27 -5.84
C HIS A 166 -6.34 -18.12 -4.88
N PRO A 167 -7.23 -17.14 -5.09
CA PRO A 167 -8.41 -17.01 -4.25
C PRO A 167 -9.21 -18.31 -4.31
N ARG A 168 -9.51 -18.92 -3.16
CA ARG A 168 -10.38 -20.10 -3.13
C ARG A 168 -11.76 -19.66 -3.61
N ASP A 169 -12.22 -20.25 -4.71
CA ASP A 169 -13.62 -20.15 -5.11
C ASP A 169 -14.49 -20.70 -3.99
N ILE A 170 -15.07 -19.81 -3.19
CA ILE A 170 -16.13 -20.19 -2.26
C ILE A 170 -17.39 -20.29 -3.12
N ALA A 171 -17.71 -21.52 -3.51
CA ALA A 171 -19.01 -21.88 -4.09
C ALA A 171 -20.15 -21.68 -3.07
#